data_AF-A0A4Y7MBT6-F1
#
_entry.id   AF-A0A4Y7MBT6-F1
#
_cell.length_a   1.000
_cell.length_b   1.000
_cell.length_c   1.000
_cell.angle_alpha   90.00
_cell.angle_beta   90.00
_cell.angle_gamma   90.00
#
_symmetry.space_group_name_H-M   'P 1'
#
loop_
_entity.id
_entity.type
_entity.pdbx_description
1 polymer ?
#
loop_
_entity_poly.entity_id
_entity_poly.type
_entity_poly.pdbx_seq_one_letter_code
_entity_poly.pdbx_strand_id
1 'polypeptide(L)'
;MGEVERDPPTRVLLNNEELANLDKSQFLQHWAKQECYISWLESQLSSAQIALAPVREFEEKLKHSISSECGRRESFLLMRLNTKEQEIQDLLVQIHELKALQSGSSTSLRSSLLDPAVNVLIQHLRGELDKSKLALEETQNELSAWKFTPDSNTGKRLMAKCRLLYQENEELGRMISSGRLAKLEGDLALQRNFSEEMKKSQSELDEFLLELDEDVEGMQSTIYFLQQQLRQTRDQLSAVQKENELLRNTDVHTDGVTQMEPHLPENLVDMDNSLNQRGDMDESSYLQQNATDLPSIVGDRYYQYGFPLKKKINWSMGNNVILSSSKRKKVKLVGDYPGKPQIFPGWSQTISSILSDESHRHFFC
;
A
#
# COMPACT_ATOMS: atom_id res chain seq x y z
N MET A 1 48.52 -11.45 46.35
CA MET A 1 48.74 -12.12 47.64
C MET A 1 48.98 -13.58 47.34
N GLY A 2 50.02 -14.19 47.92
CA GLY A 2 50.46 -15.54 47.56
C GLY A 2 49.42 -16.59 47.94
N GLU A 3 48.98 -17.37 46.97
CA GLU A 3 48.24 -18.61 47.23
C GLU A 3 49.20 -19.58 47.93
N VAL A 4 48.90 -19.88 49.20
CA VAL A 4 49.55 -20.97 49.91
C VAL A 4 49.01 -22.26 49.30
N GLU A 5 49.82 -22.86 48.44
CA GLU A 5 49.58 -24.17 47.83
C GLU A 5 49.48 -25.22 48.96
N ARG A 6 48.26 -25.50 49.41
CA ARG A 6 47.96 -26.64 50.30
C ARG A 6 47.77 -27.87 49.40
N ASP A 7 48.48 -28.95 49.71
CA ASP A 7 48.34 -30.21 49.02
C ASP A 7 46.86 -30.65 48.96
N PRO A 8 46.37 -31.13 47.79
CA PRO A 8 44.97 -31.51 47.65
C PRO A 8 44.64 -32.69 48.56
N PRO A 9 43.48 -32.66 49.25
CA PRO A 9 43.08 -33.76 50.12
C PRO A 9 43.03 -35.08 49.33
N THR A 10 43.51 -36.16 49.93
CA THR A 10 43.55 -37.47 49.27
C THR A 10 42.25 -38.23 49.50
N ARG A 11 41.69 -38.83 48.45
CA ARG A 11 40.52 -39.71 48.55
C ARG A 11 40.80 -40.87 49.49
N VAL A 12 39.88 -41.15 50.40
CA VAL A 12 39.97 -42.33 51.28
C VAL A 12 39.56 -43.57 50.50
N LEU A 13 40.44 -44.57 50.44
CA LEU A 13 40.21 -45.88 49.84
C LEU A 13 40.42 -46.94 50.92
N LEU A 14 39.36 -47.68 51.26
CA LEU A 14 39.38 -48.76 52.27
C LEU A 14 38.82 -50.03 51.64
N ASN A 15 39.46 -51.17 51.89
CA ASN A 15 38.95 -52.48 51.49
C ASN A 15 37.94 -53.02 52.52
N ASN A 16 37.06 -53.96 52.11
CA ASN A 16 35.97 -54.47 52.98
C ASN A 16 36.47 -55.08 54.31
N GLU A 17 37.66 -55.68 54.34
CA GLU A 17 38.25 -56.26 55.56
C GLU A 17 38.80 -55.20 56.53
N GLU A 18 39.27 -54.07 56.00
CA GLU A 18 39.77 -52.94 56.78
C GLU A 18 38.59 -52.16 57.39
N LEU A 19 37.47 -52.07 56.66
CA LEU A 19 36.24 -51.45 57.12
C LEU A 19 35.59 -52.21 58.31
N ALA A 20 35.70 -53.54 58.31
CA ALA A 20 35.12 -54.40 59.34
C ALA A 20 35.87 -54.37 60.69
N ASN A 21 37.16 -54.01 60.66
CA ASN A 21 38.04 -53.99 61.84
C ASN A 21 38.33 -52.56 62.36
N LEU A 22 37.56 -51.57 61.92
CA LEU A 22 37.82 -50.16 62.19
C LEU A 22 37.22 -49.70 63.53
N ASP A 23 38.04 -49.08 64.38
CA ASP A 23 37.54 -48.45 65.61
C ASP A 23 36.74 -47.18 65.32
N LYS A 24 35.75 -46.86 66.17
CA LYS A 24 34.88 -45.69 66.00
C LYS A 24 35.65 -44.38 65.79
N SER A 25 36.78 -44.21 66.47
CA SER A 25 37.65 -43.02 66.32
C SER A 25 38.31 -42.96 64.94
N GLN A 26 38.78 -44.10 64.43
CA GLN A 26 39.39 -44.19 63.11
C GLN A 26 38.35 -43.99 62.00
N PHE A 27 37.13 -44.52 62.17
CA PHE A 27 36.02 -44.27 61.25
C PHE A 27 35.68 -42.79 61.14
N LEU A 28 35.56 -42.09 62.27
CA LEU A 28 35.31 -40.64 62.28
C LEU A 28 36.44 -39.87 61.61
N GLN A 29 37.70 -40.29 61.78
CA GLN A 29 38.85 -39.67 61.12
C GLN A 29 38.83 -39.89 59.60
N HIS A 30 38.51 -41.11 59.14
CA HIS A 30 38.37 -41.42 57.71
C HIS A 30 37.18 -40.69 57.08
N TRP A 31 36.04 -40.63 57.77
CA TRP A 31 34.88 -39.85 57.37
C TRP A 31 35.23 -38.37 57.22
N ALA A 32 35.87 -37.77 58.23
CA ALA A 32 36.29 -36.37 58.18
C ALA A 32 37.26 -36.09 57.03
N LYS A 33 38.21 -37.00 56.75
CA LYS A 33 39.11 -36.89 55.58
C LYS A 33 38.35 -36.95 54.25
N GLN A 34 37.37 -37.86 54.14
CA GLN A 34 36.56 -38.00 52.94
C GLN A 34 35.63 -36.79 52.73
N GLU A 35 35.03 -36.24 53.80
CA GLU A 35 34.25 -35.00 53.77
C GLU A 35 35.10 -33.80 53.32
N CYS A 36 36.35 -33.69 53.83
CA CYS A 36 37.28 -32.67 53.34
C CYS A 36 37.60 -32.83 51.84
N TYR A 37 37.74 -34.06 51.35
CA TYR A 37 37.96 -34.32 49.91
C TYR A 37 36.73 -33.97 49.06
N ILE A 38 35.52 -34.33 49.51
CA ILE A 38 34.27 -33.99 48.83
C ILE A 38 34.08 -32.47 48.79
N SER A 39 34.23 -31.80 49.93
CA SER A 39 34.11 -30.34 50.01
C SER A 39 35.12 -29.63 49.10
N TRP A 40 36.34 -30.17 48.98
CA TRP A 40 37.33 -29.66 48.03
C TRP A 40 36.92 -29.88 46.57
N LEU A 41 36.41 -31.06 46.20
CA LEU A 41 35.90 -31.33 44.85
C LEU A 41 34.71 -30.44 44.49
N GLU A 42 33.77 -30.25 45.42
CA GLU A 42 32.61 -29.37 45.24
C GLU A 42 33.04 -27.91 45.07
N SER A 43 34.04 -27.46 45.85
CA SER A 43 34.62 -26.14 45.71
C SER A 43 35.32 -25.96 44.36
N GLN A 44 36.06 -26.97 43.88
CA GLN A 44 36.71 -26.95 42.58
C GLN A 44 35.72 -27.03 41.41
N LEU A 45 34.63 -27.76 41.55
CA LEU A 45 33.56 -27.79 40.56
C LEU A 45 32.85 -26.44 40.50
N SER A 46 32.55 -25.84 41.66
CA SER A 46 31.94 -24.51 41.75
C SER A 46 32.86 -23.43 41.15
N SER A 47 34.16 -23.45 41.46
CA SER A 47 35.12 -22.51 40.90
C SER A 47 35.25 -22.65 39.38
N ALA A 48 35.28 -23.88 38.86
CA ALA A 48 35.29 -24.15 37.43
C ALA A 48 33.98 -23.70 36.74
N GLN A 49 32.83 -23.90 37.39
CA GLN A 49 31.52 -23.46 36.88
C GLN A 49 31.43 -21.93 36.80
N ILE A 50 31.92 -21.23 37.83
CA ILE A 50 32.01 -19.76 37.87
C ILE A 50 32.97 -19.26 36.79
N ALA A 51 34.13 -19.91 36.60
CA ALA A 51 35.07 -19.55 35.55
C ALA A 51 34.49 -19.74 34.12
N LEU A 52 33.59 -20.72 33.93
CA LEU A 52 32.91 -20.95 32.65
C LEU A 52 31.72 -20.02 32.40
N ALA A 53 31.13 -19.40 33.42
CA ALA A 53 29.94 -18.56 33.26
C ALA A 53 30.18 -17.36 32.32
N PRO A 54 31.28 -16.58 32.43
CA PRO A 54 31.59 -15.52 31.48
C PRO A 54 31.72 -16.04 30.06
N VAL A 55 32.35 -17.20 29.85
CA VAL A 55 32.54 -17.79 28.52
C VAL A 55 31.21 -18.11 27.86
N ARG A 56 30.24 -18.65 28.62
CA ARG A 56 28.88 -18.90 28.10
C ARG A 56 28.14 -17.61 27.76
N GLU A 57 28.23 -16.60 28.63
CA GLU A 57 27.62 -15.29 28.37
C GLU A 57 28.24 -14.61 27.12
N PHE A 58 29.56 -14.71 26.93
CA PHE A 58 30.23 -14.23 25.72
C PHE A 58 29.79 -15.00 24.48
N GLU A 59 29.64 -16.33 24.56
CA GLU A 59 29.15 -17.17 23.47
C GLU A 59 27.71 -16.79 23.07
N GLU A 60 26.82 -16.59 24.05
CA GLU A 60 25.43 -16.19 23.81
C GLU A 60 25.35 -14.79 23.20
N LYS A 61 26.13 -13.82 23.71
CA LYS A 61 26.23 -12.48 23.13
C LYS A 61 26.72 -12.53 21.68
N LEU A 62 27.72 -13.36 21.39
CA LEU A 62 28.25 -13.53 20.04
C LEU A 62 27.21 -14.15 19.10
N LYS A 63 26.49 -15.20 19.55
CA LYS A 63 25.40 -15.81 18.78
C LYS A 63 24.28 -14.81 18.49
N HIS A 64 23.89 -14.02 19.50
CA HIS A 64 22.85 -13.01 19.33
C HIS A 64 23.28 -11.92 18.34
N SER A 65 24.51 -11.43 18.45
CA SER A 65 25.10 -10.45 17.53
C SER A 65 25.15 -10.96 16.09
N ILE A 66 25.63 -12.20 15.87
CA ILE A 66 25.70 -12.80 14.52
C ILE A 66 24.30 -12.99 13.93
N SER A 67 23.34 -13.49 14.72
CA SER A 67 21.96 -13.70 14.25
C SER A 67 21.29 -12.39 13.84
N SER A 68 21.42 -11.35 14.67
CA SER A 68 20.89 -10.02 14.40
C SER A 68 21.50 -9.40 13.14
N GLU A 69 22.83 -9.46 12.99
CA GLU A 69 23.51 -8.91 11.81
C GLU A 69 23.17 -9.70 10.53
N CYS A 70 23.03 -11.02 10.62
CA CYS A 70 22.62 -11.84 9.48
C CYS A 70 21.17 -11.51 9.05
N GLY A 71 20.24 -11.36 9.99
CA GLY A 71 18.86 -10.97 9.71
C GLY A 71 18.76 -9.55 9.11
N ARG A 72 19.55 -8.61 9.62
CA ARG A 72 19.63 -7.24 9.08
C ARG A 72 20.15 -7.24 7.64
N ARG A 73 21.20 -8.02 7.36
CA ARG A 73 21.76 -8.16 6.02
C ARG A 73 20.77 -8.81 5.05
N GLU A 74 20.08 -9.86 5.49
CA GLU A 74 19.05 -10.54 4.70
C GLU A 74 17.88 -9.60 4.36
N SER A 75 17.35 -8.88 5.35
CA SER A 75 16.28 -7.90 5.15
C SER A 75 16.67 -6.80 4.15
N PHE A 76 17.90 -6.27 4.26
CA PHE A 76 18.42 -5.29 3.30
C PHE A 76 18.51 -5.86 1.88
N LEU A 77 18.99 -7.10 1.73
CA LEU A 77 19.08 -7.76 0.43
C LEU A 77 17.70 -8.01 -0.17
N LEU A 78 16.72 -8.42 0.63
CA LEU A 78 15.33 -8.60 0.21
C LEU A 78 14.70 -7.29 -0.25
N MET A 79 14.87 -6.20 0.51
CA MET A 79 14.38 -4.87 0.12
C MET A 79 14.97 -4.45 -1.23
N ARG A 80 16.30 -4.58 -1.39
CA ARG A 80 16.99 -4.20 -2.63
C ARG A 80 16.60 -5.08 -3.81
N LEU A 81 16.36 -6.38 -3.58
CA LEU A 81 15.85 -7.30 -4.59
C LEU A 81 14.44 -6.89 -5.02
N ASN A 82 13.58 -6.54 -4.07
CA ASN A 82 12.23 -6.05 -4.35
C ASN A 82 12.26 -4.75 -5.16
N THR A 83 13.13 -3.80 -4.81
CA THR A 83 13.34 -2.58 -5.62
C THR A 83 13.77 -2.90 -7.05
N LYS A 84 14.68 -3.87 -7.23
CA LYS A 84 15.08 -4.30 -8.59
C LYS A 84 13.97 -5.01 -9.35
N GLU A 85 13.16 -5.82 -8.68
CA GLU A 85 11.98 -6.44 -9.30
C GLU A 85 10.98 -5.36 -9.74
N GLN A 86 10.73 -4.36 -8.90
CA GLN A 86 9.85 -3.24 -9.24
C GLN A 86 10.39 -2.42 -10.44
N GLU A 87 11.69 -2.09 -10.46
CA GLU A 87 12.33 -1.43 -11.60
C GLU A 87 12.14 -2.25 -12.91
N ILE A 88 12.26 -3.58 -12.84
CA ILE A 88 12.05 -4.46 -13.99
C ILE A 88 10.59 -4.41 -14.44
N GLN A 89 9.62 -4.46 -13.52
CA GLN A 89 8.20 -4.34 -13.84
C GLN A 89 7.89 -2.99 -14.51
N ASP A 90 8.44 -1.88 -14.02
CA ASP A 90 8.26 -0.55 -14.60
C ASP A 90 8.83 -0.48 -16.02
N LEU A 91 10.01 -1.08 -16.25
CA LEU A 91 10.60 -1.18 -17.59
C LEU A 91 9.75 -2.05 -18.54
N LEU A 92 9.16 -3.14 -18.05
CA LEU A 92 8.25 -3.97 -18.85
C LEU A 92 6.98 -3.20 -19.26
N VAL A 93 6.42 -2.39 -18.36
CA VAL A 93 5.29 -1.51 -18.66
C VAL A 93 5.68 -0.50 -19.74
N GLN A 94 6.82 0.18 -19.60
CA GLN A 94 7.31 1.12 -20.61
C GLN A 94 7.51 0.46 -21.97
N ILE A 95 8.07 -0.76 -22.01
CA ILE A 95 8.21 -1.53 -23.26
C ILE A 95 6.84 -1.85 -23.85
N HIS A 96 5.85 -2.20 -23.03
CA HIS A 96 4.50 -2.49 -23.50
C HIS A 96 3.84 -1.24 -24.11
N GLU A 97 3.98 -0.09 -23.46
CA GLU A 97 3.49 1.20 -23.95
C GLU A 97 4.17 1.62 -25.26
N LEU A 98 5.50 1.52 -25.33
CA LEU A 98 6.25 1.80 -26.56
C LEU A 98 5.84 0.86 -27.69
N LYS A 99 5.64 -0.43 -27.41
CA LYS A 99 5.12 -1.39 -28.41
C LYS A 99 3.69 -1.05 -28.83
N ALA A 100 2.83 -0.59 -27.93
CA ALA A 100 1.49 -0.15 -28.26
C ALA A 100 1.53 1.10 -29.16
N LEU A 101 2.41 2.06 -28.88
CA LEU A 101 2.65 3.25 -29.72
C LEU A 101 3.22 2.87 -31.09
N GLN A 102 4.16 1.92 -31.15
CA GLN A 102 4.73 1.40 -32.38
C GLN A 102 3.72 0.58 -33.21
N SER A 103 2.73 -0.02 -32.56
CA SER A 103 1.62 -0.71 -33.24
C SER A 103 0.59 0.25 -33.88
N GLY A 104 0.76 1.57 -33.71
CA GLY A 104 0.07 2.56 -34.51
C GLY A 104 0.32 2.32 -36.00
N SER A 105 -0.76 2.02 -36.73
CA SER A 105 -0.82 1.73 -38.18
C SER A 105 0.30 2.43 -38.97
N SER A 106 0.84 1.77 -40.00
CA SER A 106 1.83 2.32 -40.95
C SER A 106 1.55 3.76 -41.44
N THR A 107 0.31 4.23 -41.36
CA THR A 107 -0.11 5.62 -41.56
C THR A 107 0.49 6.61 -40.54
N SER A 108 0.57 6.27 -39.25
CA SER A 108 1.14 7.11 -38.19
C SER A 108 2.66 7.26 -38.31
N LEU A 109 3.36 6.18 -38.68
CA LEU A 109 4.80 6.25 -38.99
C LEU A 109 5.06 7.12 -40.23
N ARG A 110 4.21 7.01 -41.28
CA ARG A 110 4.31 7.90 -42.44
C ARG A 110 4.04 9.36 -42.07
N SER A 111 3.09 9.66 -41.18
CA SER A 111 2.85 11.05 -40.73
C SER A 111 3.96 11.60 -39.82
N SER A 112 4.70 10.75 -39.11
CA SER A 112 5.86 11.18 -38.31
C SER A 112 7.13 11.42 -39.15
N LEU A 113 7.22 10.81 -40.34
CA LEU A 113 8.34 10.97 -41.27
C LEU A 113 8.11 12.11 -42.28
N LEU A 114 6.88 12.62 -42.37
CA LEU A 114 6.56 13.82 -43.14
C LEU A 114 6.71 15.04 -42.22
N ASP A 115 7.31 16.11 -42.73
CA ASP A 115 7.29 17.40 -42.05
C ASP A 115 5.84 17.76 -41.62
N PRO A 116 5.59 18.17 -40.36
CA PRO A 116 4.25 18.42 -39.87
C PRO A 116 3.44 19.40 -40.73
N ALA A 117 4.08 20.43 -41.30
CA ALA A 117 3.40 21.39 -42.16
C ALA A 117 3.04 20.77 -43.52
N VAL A 118 3.94 19.96 -44.10
CA VAL A 118 3.67 19.19 -45.32
C VAL A 118 2.52 18.18 -45.11
N ASN A 119 2.49 17.49 -43.97
CA ASN A 119 1.42 16.53 -43.67
C ASN A 119 0.05 17.20 -43.57
N VAL A 120 -0.04 18.36 -42.91
CA VAL A 120 -1.29 19.14 -42.83
C VAL A 120 -1.75 19.60 -44.21
N LEU A 121 -0.84 20.08 -45.07
CA LEU A 121 -1.18 20.47 -46.43
C LEU A 121 -1.68 19.29 -47.27
N ILE A 122 -1.03 18.12 -47.18
CA ILE A 122 -1.47 16.90 -47.89
C ILE A 122 -2.83 16.44 -47.40
N GLN A 123 -3.09 16.49 -46.10
CA GLN A 123 -4.42 16.16 -45.54
C GLN A 123 -5.48 17.15 -46.01
N HIS A 124 -5.16 18.44 -46.05
CA HIS A 124 -6.05 19.48 -46.57
C HIS A 124 -6.38 19.24 -48.05
N LEU A 125 -5.37 18.99 -48.89
CA LEU A 125 -5.55 18.70 -50.31
C LEU A 125 -6.35 17.42 -50.56
N ARG A 126 -6.15 16.37 -49.76
CA ARG A 126 -6.98 15.15 -49.82
C ARG A 126 -8.43 15.47 -49.47
N GLY A 127 -8.66 16.25 -48.41
CA GLY A 127 -9.99 16.69 -48.02
C GLY A 127 -10.68 17.54 -49.09
N GLU A 128 -9.95 18.47 -49.74
CA GLU A 128 -10.48 19.26 -50.85
C GLU A 128 -10.77 18.40 -52.09
N LEU A 129 -9.90 17.43 -52.38
CA LEU A 129 -10.12 16.49 -53.48
C LEU A 129 -11.36 15.62 -53.25
N ASP A 130 -11.55 15.10 -52.04
CA ASP A 130 -12.72 14.28 -51.71
C ASP A 130 -14.00 15.11 -51.72
N LYS A 131 -13.97 16.35 -51.21
CA LYS A 131 -15.10 17.28 -51.33
C LYS A 131 -15.44 17.58 -52.80
N SER A 132 -14.43 17.81 -53.63
CA SER A 132 -14.64 18.06 -55.07
C SER A 132 -15.19 16.83 -55.78
N LYS A 133 -14.72 15.62 -55.44
CA LYS A 133 -15.26 14.37 -55.98
C LYS A 133 -16.71 14.15 -55.56
N LEU A 134 -17.06 14.39 -54.29
CA LEU A 134 -18.42 14.27 -53.80
C LEU A 134 -19.35 15.28 -54.48
N ALA A 135 -18.93 16.54 -54.63
CA ALA A 135 -19.71 17.55 -55.34
C ALA A 135 -19.87 17.21 -56.83
N LEU A 136 -18.83 16.66 -57.47
CA LEU A 136 -18.91 16.16 -58.84
C LEU A 136 -19.88 14.99 -58.96
N GLU A 137 -19.82 14.03 -58.04
CA GLU A 137 -20.74 12.90 -58.00
C GLU A 137 -22.18 13.35 -57.74
N GLU A 138 -22.39 14.32 -56.84
CA GLU A 138 -23.70 14.92 -56.56
C GLU A 138 -24.27 15.65 -57.78
N THR A 139 -23.51 16.56 -58.38
CA THR A 139 -23.96 17.27 -59.60
C THR A 139 -24.17 16.33 -60.78
N GLN A 140 -23.35 15.28 -60.92
CA GLN A 140 -23.57 14.22 -61.91
C GLN A 140 -24.84 13.41 -61.61
N ASN A 141 -25.09 13.11 -60.33
CA ASN A 141 -26.28 12.41 -59.89
C ASN A 141 -27.53 13.28 -60.12
N GLU A 142 -27.50 14.59 -59.83
CA GLU A 142 -28.58 15.53 -60.11
C GLU A 142 -28.89 15.65 -61.62
N LEU A 143 -27.84 15.78 -62.45
CA LEU A 143 -27.99 15.82 -63.90
C LEU A 143 -28.57 14.51 -64.45
N SER A 144 -28.21 13.38 -63.83
CA SER A 144 -28.79 12.08 -64.17
C SER A 144 -30.20 11.88 -63.60
N ALA A 145 -30.54 12.54 -62.49
CA ALA A 145 -31.85 12.48 -61.85
C ALA A 145 -32.93 13.18 -62.68
N TRP A 146 -32.59 14.14 -63.53
CA TRP A 146 -33.56 14.69 -64.48
C TRP A 146 -34.03 13.68 -65.55
N LYS A 147 -33.30 12.55 -65.71
CA LYS A 147 -33.71 11.40 -66.55
C LYS A 147 -34.45 10.32 -65.75
N PHE A 148 -34.92 10.65 -64.54
CA PHE A 148 -35.53 9.69 -63.64
C PHE A 148 -36.79 9.07 -64.25
N THR A 149 -36.76 7.75 -64.37
CA THR A 149 -37.95 6.92 -64.57
C THR A 149 -38.00 5.90 -63.43
N PRO A 150 -39.15 5.67 -62.79
CA PRO A 150 -39.28 4.76 -61.65
C PRO A 150 -38.87 3.31 -61.96
N ASP A 151 -38.91 2.91 -63.24
CA ASP A 151 -38.46 1.58 -63.70
C ASP A 151 -36.96 1.47 -63.98
N SER A 152 -36.23 2.58 -63.99
CA SER A 152 -34.78 2.59 -64.20
C SER A 152 -34.04 1.84 -63.09
N ASN A 153 -32.89 1.25 -63.42
CA ASN A 153 -32.04 0.57 -62.44
C ASN A 153 -31.63 1.49 -61.28
N THR A 154 -31.46 2.79 -61.54
CA THR A 154 -31.16 3.81 -60.52
C THR A 154 -32.37 4.04 -59.61
N GLY A 155 -33.58 4.17 -60.16
CA GLY A 155 -34.83 4.30 -59.40
C GLY A 155 -35.09 3.08 -58.51
N LYS A 156 -34.89 1.86 -59.04
CA LYS A 156 -35.00 0.61 -58.27
C LYS A 156 -34.00 0.55 -57.12
N ARG A 157 -32.74 0.96 -57.33
CA ARG A 157 -31.71 1.00 -56.27
C ARG A 157 -32.08 2.01 -55.18
N LEU A 158 -32.61 3.17 -55.55
CA LEU A 158 -33.05 4.18 -54.60
C LEU A 158 -34.26 3.69 -53.78
N MET A 159 -35.25 3.07 -54.43
CA MET A 159 -36.40 2.48 -53.75
C MET A 159 -36.01 1.34 -52.80
N ALA A 160 -35.04 0.51 -53.18
CA ALA A 160 -34.46 -0.49 -52.27
C ALA A 160 -33.78 0.17 -51.06
N LYS A 161 -33.04 1.27 -51.26
CA LYS A 161 -32.41 2.04 -50.17
C LYS A 161 -33.46 2.67 -49.26
N CYS A 162 -34.55 3.23 -49.80
CA CYS A 162 -35.65 3.75 -49.01
C CYS A 162 -36.30 2.64 -48.16
N ARG A 163 -36.56 1.46 -48.73
CA ARG A 163 -37.10 0.31 -47.98
C ARG A 163 -36.17 -0.13 -46.84
N LEU A 164 -34.86 -0.18 -47.10
CA LEU A 164 -33.87 -0.49 -46.06
C LEU A 164 -33.87 0.54 -44.93
N LEU A 165 -33.90 1.84 -45.26
CA LEU A 165 -33.96 2.91 -44.26
C LEU A 165 -35.24 2.85 -43.43
N TYR A 166 -36.39 2.49 -44.03
CA TYR A 166 -37.62 2.26 -43.29
C TYR A 166 -37.50 1.11 -42.31
N GLN A 167 -36.90 -0.01 -42.75
CA GLN A 167 -36.70 -1.19 -41.90
C GLN A 167 -35.73 -0.90 -40.75
N GLU A 168 -34.65 -0.18 -41.02
CA GLU A 168 -33.68 0.25 -40.00
C GLU A 168 -34.34 1.17 -38.98
N ASN A 169 -35.15 2.15 -39.42
CA ASN A 169 -35.90 3.01 -38.51
C ASN A 169 -36.91 2.24 -37.66
N GLU A 170 -37.59 1.24 -38.22
CA GLU A 170 -38.49 0.37 -37.47
C GLU A 170 -37.73 -0.46 -36.44
N GLU A 171 -36.53 -0.94 -36.78
CA GLU A 171 -35.66 -1.66 -35.86
C GLU A 171 -35.12 -0.77 -34.75
N LEU A 172 -34.70 0.46 -35.05
CA LEU A 172 -34.32 1.46 -34.04
C LEU A 172 -35.51 1.77 -33.12
N GLY A 173 -36.72 1.92 -33.66
CA GLY A 173 -37.94 2.09 -32.88
C GLY A 173 -38.25 0.89 -31.97
N ARG A 174 -38.01 -0.33 -32.44
CA ARG A 174 -38.10 -1.56 -31.61
C ARG A 174 -37.01 -1.61 -30.53
N MET A 175 -35.79 -1.20 -30.86
CA MET A 175 -34.67 -1.17 -29.91
C MET A 175 -34.91 -0.14 -28.79
N ILE A 176 -35.42 1.04 -29.14
CA ILE A 176 -35.79 2.09 -28.20
C ILE A 176 -36.99 1.64 -27.34
N SER A 177 -38.03 1.07 -27.95
CA SER A 177 -39.21 0.57 -27.21
C SER A 177 -38.93 -0.69 -26.37
N SER A 178 -37.85 -1.44 -26.66
CA SER A 178 -37.43 -2.59 -25.84
C SER A 178 -37.01 -2.22 -24.42
N GLY A 179 -36.80 -0.93 -24.11
CA GLY A 179 -36.44 -0.44 -22.77
C GLY A 179 -35.05 -0.87 -22.27
N ARG A 180 -34.38 -1.78 -22.99
CA ARG A 180 -33.04 -2.28 -22.66
C ARG A 180 -31.99 -1.18 -22.68
N LEU A 181 -32.09 -0.23 -23.62
CA LEU A 181 -31.20 0.93 -23.68
C LEU A 181 -31.33 1.77 -22.40
N ALA A 182 -32.55 2.16 -22.04
CA ALA A 182 -32.83 2.94 -20.83
C ALA A 182 -32.37 2.23 -19.55
N LYS A 183 -32.53 0.90 -19.47
CA LYS A 183 -32.02 0.10 -18.35
C LYS A 183 -30.50 0.14 -18.27
N LEU A 184 -29.80 -0.10 -19.37
CA LEU A 184 -28.34 -0.07 -19.41
C LEU A 184 -27.78 1.33 -19.10
N GLU A 185 -28.46 2.39 -19.54
CA GLU A 185 -28.11 3.77 -19.18
C GLU A 185 -28.30 4.05 -17.68
N GLY A 186 -29.37 3.52 -17.08
CA GLY A 186 -29.60 3.58 -15.64
C GLY A 186 -28.54 2.82 -14.83
N ASP A 187 -28.23 1.59 -15.23
CA ASP A 187 -27.18 0.76 -14.60
C ASP A 187 -25.81 1.45 -14.72
N LEU A 188 -25.49 2.05 -15.86
CA LEU A 188 -24.28 2.83 -16.09
C LEU A 188 -24.21 4.06 -15.16
N ALA A 189 -25.32 4.79 -15.00
CA ALA A 189 -25.39 5.95 -14.11
C ALA A 189 -25.21 5.57 -12.63
N LEU A 190 -25.84 4.47 -12.19
CA LEU A 190 -25.65 3.93 -10.85
C LEU A 190 -24.19 3.51 -10.60
N GLN A 191 -23.57 2.85 -11.57
CA GLN A 191 -22.16 2.44 -11.47
C GLN A 191 -21.21 3.65 -11.37
N ARG A 192 -21.49 4.74 -12.11
CA ARG A 192 -20.72 5.98 -11.99
C ARG A 192 -20.84 6.59 -10.59
N ASN A 193 -22.06 6.70 -10.05
CA ASN A 193 -22.26 7.21 -8.69
C ASN A 193 -21.51 6.38 -7.64
N PHE A 194 -21.60 5.05 -7.73
CA PHE A 194 -20.86 4.16 -6.82
C PHE A 194 -19.35 4.34 -6.91
N SER A 195 -18.81 4.49 -8.13
CA SER A 195 -17.38 4.76 -8.32
C SER A 195 -16.96 6.13 -7.78
N GLU A 196 -17.80 7.15 -7.90
CA GLU A 196 -17.53 8.48 -7.37
C GLU A 196 -17.56 8.48 -5.85
N GLU A 197 -18.53 7.80 -5.23
CA GLU A 197 -18.65 7.68 -3.79
C GLU A 197 -17.49 6.89 -3.18
N MET A 198 -17.04 5.82 -3.85
CA MET A 198 -15.84 5.07 -3.44
C MET A 198 -14.58 5.94 -3.50
N LYS A 199 -14.39 6.71 -4.58
CA LYS A 199 -13.24 7.63 -4.70
C LYS A 199 -13.28 8.72 -3.63
N LYS A 200 -14.48 9.23 -3.32
CA LYS A 200 -14.67 10.23 -2.26
C LYS A 200 -14.32 9.65 -0.89
N SER A 201 -14.83 8.46 -0.56
CA SER A 201 -14.51 7.78 0.70
C SER A 201 -13.00 7.47 0.81
N GLN A 202 -12.35 7.12 -0.30
CA GLN A 202 -10.90 6.95 -0.32
C GLN A 202 -10.18 8.27 -0.03
N SER A 203 -10.56 9.37 -0.69
CA SER A 203 -9.92 10.66 -0.44
C SER A 203 -10.12 11.16 0.99
N GLU A 204 -11.29 10.92 1.60
CA GLU A 204 -11.55 11.26 3.00
C GLU A 204 -10.66 10.42 3.94
N LEU A 205 -10.41 9.14 3.62
CA LEU A 205 -9.51 8.29 4.39
C LEU A 205 -8.04 8.71 4.24
N ASP A 206 -7.61 9.08 3.03
CA ASP A 206 -6.26 9.57 2.77
C ASP A 206 -6.00 10.90 3.52
N GLU A 207 -7.00 11.79 3.58
CA GLU A 207 -6.93 13.03 4.37
C GLU A 207 -6.81 12.73 5.88
N PHE A 208 -7.59 11.77 6.38
CA PHE A 208 -7.49 11.33 7.77
C PHE A 208 -6.11 10.72 8.10
N LEU A 209 -5.53 9.95 7.18
CA LEU A 209 -4.19 9.39 7.37
C LEU A 209 -3.12 10.49 7.46
N LEU A 210 -3.22 11.54 6.63
CA LEU A 210 -2.32 12.68 6.69
C LEU A 210 -2.43 13.45 8.02
N GLU A 211 -3.65 13.66 8.52
CA GLU A 211 -3.87 14.28 9.84
C GLU A 211 -3.24 13.43 10.96
N LEU A 212 -3.39 12.10 10.89
CA LEU A 212 -2.81 11.20 11.87
C LEU A 212 -1.27 11.19 11.82
N ASP A 213 -0.68 11.28 10.63
CA ASP A 213 0.78 11.41 10.48
C ASP A 213 1.29 12.72 11.10
N GLU A 214 0.59 13.85 10.88
CA GLU A 214 0.92 15.14 11.50
C GLU A 214 0.86 15.07 13.04
N ASP A 215 -0.18 14.45 13.59
CA ASP A 215 -0.33 14.25 15.04
C ASP A 215 0.79 13.38 15.61
N VAL A 216 1.18 12.31 14.90
CA VAL A 216 2.29 11.43 15.31
C VAL A 216 3.63 12.18 15.28
N GLU A 217 3.90 12.98 14.24
CA GLU A 217 5.09 13.83 14.17
C GLU A 217 5.13 14.87 15.31
N GLY A 218 3.97 15.47 15.64
CA GLY A 218 3.83 16.41 16.75
C GLY A 218 4.10 15.76 18.11
N MET A 219 3.55 14.57 18.35
CA MET A 219 3.82 13.78 19.55
C MET A 219 5.29 13.36 19.62
N GLN A 220 5.89 12.93 18.51
CA GLN A 220 7.29 12.52 18.45
C GLN A 220 8.23 13.70 18.76
N SER A 221 7.91 14.91 18.29
CA SER A 221 8.62 16.14 18.63
C SER A 221 8.55 16.45 20.13
N THR A 222 7.38 16.26 20.74
CA THR A 222 7.19 16.45 22.19
C THR A 222 7.98 15.43 23.01
N ILE A 223 7.96 14.16 22.60
CA ILE A 223 8.74 13.09 23.24
C ILE A 223 10.23 13.41 23.19
N TYR A 224 10.75 13.84 22.03
CA TYR A 224 12.15 14.21 21.87
C TYR A 224 12.55 15.35 22.81
N PHE A 225 11.72 16.39 22.92
CA PHE A 225 11.97 17.50 23.82
C PHE A 225 12.02 17.06 25.29
N LEU A 226 11.10 16.20 25.73
CA LEU A 226 11.08 15.66 27.09
C LEU A 226 12.31 14.78 27.36
N GLN A 227 12.73 13.96 26.39
CA GLN A 227 13.97 13.17 26.50
C GLN A 227 15.21 14.05 26.66
N GLN A 228 15.26 15.18 25.92
CA GLN A 228 16.35 16.15 26.05
C GLN A 228 16.38 16.79 27.44
N GLN A 229 15.22 17.21 27.97
CA GLN A 229 15.13 17.77 29.33
C GLN A 229 15.55 16.76 30.40
N LEU A 230 15.13 15.50 30.28
CA LEU A 230 15.51 14.43 31.21
C LEU A 230 17.03 14.20 31.17
N ARG A 231 17.64 14.22 29.98
CA ARG A 231 19.08 14.10 29.82
C ARG A 231 19.82 15.27 30.47
N GLN A 232 19.41 16.50 30.19
CA GLN A 232 19.99 17.70 30.81
C GLN A 232 19.89 17.67 32.34
N THR A 233 18.73 17.28 32.89
CA THR A 233 18.51 17.18 34.34
C THR A 233 19.40 16.10 34.95
N ARG A 234 19.53 14.94 34.28
CA ARG A 234 20.43 13.87 34.72
C ARG A 234 21.90 14.30 34.70
N ASP A 235 22.33 15.03 33.67
CA ASP A 235 23.69 15.55 33.57
C ASP A 235 23.98 16.57 34.67
N GLN A 236 23.05 17.49 34.95
CA GLN A 236 23.13 18.43 36.07
C GLN A 236 23.20 17.70 37.41
N LEU A 237 22.34 16.70 37.64
CA LEU A 237 22.37 15.89 38.86
C LEU A 237 23.73 15.21 39.04
N SER A 238 24.29 14.65 37.97
CA SER A 238 25.60 14.00 38.00
C SER A 238 26.73 14.99 38.31
N ALA A 239 26.64 16.23 37.82
CA ALA A 239 27.61 17.29 38.10
C ALA A 239 27.55 17.70 39.57
N VAL A 240 26.34 17.91 40.11
CA VAL A 240 26.12 18.25 41.53
C VAL A 240 26.54 17.11 42.45
N GLN A 241 26.33 15.84 42.06
CA GLN A 241 26.84 14.69 42.81
C GLN A 241 28.37 14.69 42.88
N LYS A 242 29.05 14.90 41.74
CA LYS A 242 30.52 15.00 41.71
C LYS A 242 31.05 16.17 42.55
N GLU A 243 30.38 17.32 42.50
CA GLU A 243 30.73 18.47 43.34
C GLU A 243 30.57 18.18 44.84
N ASN A 244 29.46 17.52 45.23
CA ASN A 244 29.26 17.08 46.61
C ASN A 244 30.32 16.08 47.08
N GLU A 245 30.72 15.14 46.22
CA GLU A 245 31.80 14.20 46.53
C GLU A 245 33.15 14.90 46.73
N LEU A 246 33.47 15.88 45.88
CA LEU A 246 34.67 16.71 46.03
C LEU A 246 34.67 17.48 47.36
N LEU A 247 33.55 18.11 47.71
CA LEU A 247 33.41 18.87 48.96
C LEU A 247 33.53 17.97 50.20
N ARG A 248 32.89 16.79 50.19
CA ARG A 248 33.04 15.80 51.27
C ARG A 248 34.47 15.31 51.44
N ASN A 249 35.23 15.20 50.37
CA ASN A 249 36.64 14.78 50.42
C ASN A 249 37.57 15.88 50.95
N THR A 250 37.20 17.16 50.80
CA THR A 250 37.96 18.30 51.35
C THR A 250 37.69 18.56 52.85
N ASP A 251 36.51 18.22 53.37
CA ASP A 251 36.15 18.42 54.79
C ASP A 251 36.81 17.42 55.77
N VAL A 252 37.48 16.37 55.27
CA VAL A 252 38.15 15.37 56.13
C VAL A 252 39.55 15.84 56.61
N HIS A 253 39.97 17.08 56.31
CA HIS A 253 41.28 17.61 56.73
C HIS A 253 41.28 18.73 57.79
N THR A 254 40.14 19.04 58.43
CA THR A 254 40.11 20.00 59.55
C THR A 254 39.20 19.54 60.70
N ASP A 255 39.84 18.94 61.72
CA ASP A 255 39.50 18.86 63.16
C ASP A 255 38.09 18.44 63.64
N GLY A 256 38.02 17.17 64.10
CA GLY A 256 37.70 16.74 65.47
C GLY A 256 36.55 17.33 66.31
N VAL A 257 35.76 16.40 66.90
CA VAL A 257 35.29 16.33 68.31
C VAL A 257 33.74 16.35 68.56
N THR A 258 33.27 15.20 69.09
CA THR A 258 32.17 14.94 70.07
C THR A 258 30.68 14.76 69.66
N GLN A 259 30.26 13.49 69.79
CA GLN A 259 29.03 12.89 70.36
C GLN A 259 27.74 13.73 70.54
N MET A 260 26.61 13.19 70.09
CA MET A 260 25.53 12.62 70.96
C MET A 260 24.43 11.92 70.12
N GLU A 261 24.09 10.69 70.52
CA GLU A 261 22.88 9.90 70.20
C GLU A 261 21.63 10.54 70.89
N PRO A 262 20.34 10.19 70.59
CA PRO A 262 19.90 8.78 70.48
C PRO A 262 18.65 8.41 69.61
N HIS A 263 18.56 7.09 69.35
CA HIS A 263 17.37 6.23 69.10
C HIS A 263 16.73 6.06 67.69
N LEU A 264 16.81 4.79 67.23
CA LEU A 264 16.23 4.06 66.08
C LEU A 264 14.77 3.55 66.36
N PRO A 265 14.06 2.76 65.49
CA PRO A 265 14.36 2.25 64.11
C PRO A 265 13.18 2.35 63.11
N GLU A 266 13.38 2.06 61.81
CA GLU A 266 12.77 0.88 61.13
C GLU A 266 13.28 0.72 59.67
N ASN A 267 13.42 -0.54 59.27
CA ASN A 267 14.08 -1.05 58.06
C ASN A 267 13.35 -0.71 56.75
N LEU A 268 14.08 -0.62 55.63
CA LEU A 268 14.09 -1.70 54.60
C LEU A 268 14.93 -1.32 53.35
N VAL A 269 16.09 -1.98 53.28
CA VAL A 269 16.80 -2.57 52.13
C VAL A 269 17.52 -1.68 51.10
N ASP A 270 18.85 -1.77 51.21
CA ASP A 270 19.86 -1.97 50.18
C ASP A 270 19.42 -2.27 48.73
N MET A 271 20.11 -1.63 47.78
CA MET A 271 20.99 -2.40 46.89
C MET A 271 22.13 -1.52 46.38
N ASP A 272 23.32 -1.80 46.91
CA ASP A 272 24.67 -1.65 46.33
C ASP A 272 24.66 -1.59 44.78
N ASN A 273 25.31 -0.62 44.12
CA ASN A 273 26.75 -0.41 43.98
C ASN A 273 27.37 -1.15 42.77
N SER A 274 28.22 -0.38 42.08
CA SER A 274 29.32 -0.82 41.21
C SER A 274 28.98 -1.35 39.81
N LEU A 275 29.30 -0.55 38.79
CA LEU A 275 30.59 -0.72 38.10
C LEU A 275 30.85 0.41 37.10
N ASN A 276 31.85 1.23 37.45
CA ASN A 276 32.73 1.89 36.50
C ASN A 276 33.51 0.81 35.72
N GLN A 277 33.44 0.80 34.38
CA GLN A 277 34.59 0.99 33.49
C GLN A 277 34.32 0.55 32.04
N ARG A 278 34.70 1.48 31.14
CA ARG A 278 35.23 1.32 29.78
C ARG A 278 34.28 1.05 28.61
N GLY A 279 34.47 1.91 27.60
CA GLY A 279 34.33 1.58 26.20
C GLY A 279 33.93 2.80 25.37
N ASP A 280 34.90 3.46 24.76
CA ASP A 280 34.66 4.28 23.57
C ASP A 280 33.83 3.45 22.57
N MET A 281 32.64 3.92 22.16
CA MET A 281 31.95 3.38 20.99
C MET A 281 30.97 4.39 20.39
N ASP A 282 31.39 4.89 19.24
CA ASP A 282 30.68 5.45 18.10
C ASP A 282 29.25 6.00 18.26
N GLU A 283 29.22 7.32 18.09
CA GLU A 283 28.15 8.18 17.65
C GLU A 283 27.68 7.82 16.22
N SER A 284 26.93 6.72 16.06
CA SER A 284 26.16 6.42 14.84
C SER A 284 25.15 5.29 15.06
N SER A 285 24.12 5.50 15.89
CA SER A 285 22.90 4.67 15.83
C SER A 285 21.73 5.29 16.61
N TYR A 286 21.16 6.39 16.11
CA TYR A 286 19.86 6.89 16.57
C TYR A 286 18.99 7.31 15.38
N LEU A 287 18.98 6.51 14.33
CA LEU A 287 17.96 6.57 13.27
C LEU A 287 17.73 5.17 12.73
N GLN A 288 17.25 4.24 13.57
CA GLN A 288 16.58 3.05 13.04
C GLN A 288 15.67 2.42 14.10
N GLN A 289 14.40 2.27 13.73
CA GLN A 289 13.41 1.32 14.26
C GLN A 289 12.77 1.62 15.63
N ASN A 290 11.58 2.21 15.56
CA ASN A 290 10.40 1.70 16.27
C ASN A 290 9.30 1.47 15.23
N ALA A 291 9.29 0.27 14.66
CA ALA A 291 8.18 -0.22 13.85
C ALA A 291 8.14 -1.75 13.93
N THR A 292 7.95 -2.30 15.13
CA THR A 292 7.47 -3.68 15.29
C THR A 292 6.84 -3.80 16.66
N ASP A 293 5.51 -3.73 16.69
CA ASP A 293 4.62 -4.59 17.49
C ASP A 293 3.22 -3.96 17.53
N LEU A 294 2.50 -4.07 16.41
CA LEU A 294 1.04 -4.09 16.42
C LEU A 294 0.57 -5.45 15.87
N PRO A 295 -0.30 -6.18 16.60
CA PRO A 295 -0.86 -7.43 16.11
C PRO A 295 -1.70 -7.17 14.85
N SER A 296 -1.35 -7.84 13.76
CA SER A 296 -2.14 -7.87 12.52
C SER A 296 -3.52 -8.48 12.79
N ILE A 297 -4.54 -7.61 12.87
CA ILE A 297 -5.95 -7.99 12.90
C ILE A 297 -6.64 -7.63 11.56
N VAL A 298 -5.95 -7.71 10.43
CA VAL A 298 -6.57 -7.52 9.10
C VAL A 298 -6.13 -8.57 8.07
N GLY A 299 -5.59 -9.71 8.50
CA GLY A 299 -5.01 -10.73 7.60
C GLY A 299 -5.95 -11.83 7.07
N ASP A 300 -7.03 -12.20 7.77
CA ASP A 300 -7.61 -13.55 7.61
C ASP A 300 -9.08 -13.65 7.16
N ARG A 301 -9.58 -12.75 6.29
CA ARG A 301 -10.96 -12.89 5.74
C ARG A 301 -11.19 -12.64 4.26
N TYR A 302 -10.21 -12.94 3.40
CA TYR A 302 -10.42 -12.92 1.94
C TYR A 302 -10.01 -14.22 1.23
N TYR A 303 -10.49 -15.37 1.70
CA TYR A 303 -10.52 -16.59 0.89
C TYR A 303 -11.78 -17.42 1.15
N GLN A 304 -12.97 -16.84 0.96
CA GLN A 304 -14.17 -17.70 0.94
C GLN A 304 -15.39 -17.17 0.20
N TYR A 305 -15.26 -16.52 -0.97
CA TYR A 305 -16.34 -16.52 -1.97
C TYR A 305 -15.75 -16.42 -3.38
N GLY A 306 -15.62 -17.57 -4.04
CA GLY A 306 -15.35 -17.65 -5.46
C GLY A 306 -16.62 -17.40 -6.27
N PHE A 307 -16.63 -16.34 -7.08
CA PHE A 307 -17.46 -16.24 -8.28
C PHE A 307 -16.59 -15.81 -9.47
N PRO A 308 -16.68 -16.46 -10.64
CA PRO A 308 -15.72 -16.30 -11.72
C PRO A 308 -16.12 -15.15 -12.65
N LEU A 309 -15.35 -14.05 -12.65
CA LEU A 309 -15.47 -13.01 -13.67
C LEU A 309 -14.40 -13.20 -14.76
N LYS A 310 -14.71 -14.06 -15.72
CA LYS A 310 -14.17 -13.93 -17.09
C LYS A 310 -15.02 -12.90 -17.83
N LYS A 311 -14.46 -11.71 -18.07
CA LYS A 311 -14.56 -10.96 -19.35
C LYS A 311 -13.71 -9.70 -19.28
N LYS A 312 -12.60 -9.72 -20.02
CA LYS A 312 -11.80 -8.53 -20.38
C LYS A 312 -12.71 -7.50 -21.05
N ILE A 313 -12.78 -6.30 -20.49
CA ILE A 313 -13.22 -5.10 -21.21
C ILE A 313 -11.99 -4.19 -21.27
N ASN A 314 -11.49 -4.00 -22.49
CA ASN A 314 -10.39 -3.10 -22.80
C ASN A 314 -10.90 -1.66 -22.73
N TRP A 315 -10.33 -0.83 -21.85
CA TRP A 315 -10.54 0.62 -21.90
C TRP A 315 -9.40 1.26 -22.69
N SER A 316 -9.68 1.61 -23.94
CA SER A 316 -8.84 2.52 -24.72
C SER A 316 -9.32 3.95 -24.46
N MET A 317 -8.62 4.69 -23.60
CA MET A 317 -8.80 6.13 -23.47
C MET A 317 -8.25 6.82 -24.73
N GLY A 318 -9.14 7.18 -25.65
CA GLY A 318 -8.85 8.13 -26.72
C GLY A 318 -9.03 9.55 -26.18
N ASN A 319 -7.92 10.28 -26.03
CA ASN A 319 -7.94 11.72 -25.82
C ASN A 319 -8.54 12.42 -27.04
N ASN A 320 -9.68 13.08 -26.86
CA ASN A 320 -10.09 14.20 -27.69
C ASN A 320 -10.96 15.15 -26.85
N VAL A 321 -10.30 16.09 -26.18
CA VAL A 321 -10.95 17.26 -25.59
C VAL A 321 -11.09 18.28 -26.71
N ILE A 322 -12.31 18.46 -27.22
CA ILE A 322 -12.70 19.69 -27.92
C ILE A 322 -13.75 20.37 -27.05
N LEU A 323 -13.32 21.44 -26.40
CA LEU A 323 -14.20 22.43 -25.76
C LEU A 323 -15.02 23.12 -26.84
N SER A 324 -16.35 22.95 -26.83
CA SER A 324 -17.27 23.89 -27.47
C SER A 324 -18.35 24.29 -26.49
N SER A 325 -18.19 25.49 -25.92
CA SER A 325 -19.17 26.21 -25.14
C SER A 325 -20.33 26.66 -26.02
N SER A 326 -21.57 26.30 -25.66
CA SER A 326 -22.76 26.93 -26.25
C SER A 326 -23.82 27.19 -25.18
N LYS A 327 -23.95 28.47 -24.84
CA LYS A 327 -24.97 29.04 -23.95
C LYS A 327 -26.37 28.76 -24.52
N ARG A 328 -27.22 28.02 -23.79
CA ARG A 328 -28.67 28.09 -23.99
C ARG A 328 -29.31 29.03 -22.96
N LYS A 329 -29.82 30.15 -23.47
CA LYS A 329 -30.67 31.10 -22.76
C LYS A 329 -31.94 30.41 -22.26
N LYS A 330 -32.22 30.54 -20.96
CA LYS A 330 -33.55 30.36 -20.37
C LYS A 330 -34.46 31.48 -20.88
N VAL A 331 -35.56 31.14 -21.55
CA VAL A 331 -36.73 32.01 -21.64
C VAL A 331 -37.88 31.28 -20.96
N LYS A 332 -38.40 31.93 -19.94
CA LYS A 332 -39.49 31.51 -19.06
C LYS A 332 -40.73 32.22 -19.59
N LEU A 333 -41.78 31.49 -19.98
CA LEU A 333 -43.12 32.05 -20.09
C LEU A 333 -44.07 31.19 -19.27
N VAL A 334 -44.71 31.89 -18.33
CA VAL A 334 -45.67 31.45 -17.33
C VAL A 334 -47.07 31.42 -17.97
N GLY A 335 -47.89 30.45 -17.59
CA GLY A 335 -49.33 30.44 -17.85
C GLY A 335 -49.98 29.15 -17.32
N ASP A 336 -50.80 29.30 -16.28
CA ASP A 336 -51.36 28.23 -15.45
C ASP A 336 -52.61 27.50 -16.00
N TYR A 337 -52.87 26.31 -15.41
CA TYR A 337 -54.14 25.57 -15.21
C TYR A 337 -54.74 24.73 -16.39
N PRO A 338 -55.64 23.74 -16.13
CA PRO A 338 -55.39 22.42 -15.54
C PRO A 338 -56.06 21.24 -16.29
N GLY A 339 -55.63 19.99 -16.03
CA GLY A 339 -56.50 18.81 -16.18
C GLY A 339 -56.30 17.90 -17.41
N LYS A 340 -56.13 16.61 -17.12
CA LYS A 340 -56.36 15.35 -17.88
C LYS A 340 -56.24 15.35 -19.43
N PRO A 341 -55.54 14.35 -20.02
CA PRO A 341 -55.55 14.16 -21.48
C PRO A 341 -56.90 13.59 -21.94
N GLN A 342 -57.68 14.38 -22.68
CA GLN A 342 -58.72 13.85 -23.55
C GLN A 342 -58.08 13.36 -24.85
N ILE A 343 -58.37 12.09 -25.16
CA ILE A 343 -58.10 11.42 -26.42
C ILE A 343 -58.86 12.20 -27.51
N PHE A 344 -58.16 12.83 -28.45
CA PHE A 344 -58.78 13.42 -29.64
C PHE A 344 -59.01 12.33 -30.70
N PRO A 345 -60.27 12.07 -31.12
CA PRO A 345 -60.58 11.17 -32.22
C PRO A 345 -60.51 11.97 -33.51
N GLY A 346 -59.42 11.87 -34.26
CA GLY A 346 -59.29 12.64 -35.50
C GLY A 346 -58.25 12.16 -36.51
N TRP A 347 -57.30 11.32 -36.09
CA TRP A 347 -56.21 10.90 -36.99
C TRP A 347 -56.49 9.62 -37.78
N SER A 348 -57.64 8.96 -37.53
CA SER A 348 -58.05 7.76 -38.28
C SER A 348 -58.85 8.09 -39.56
N GLN A 349 -59.47 9.27 -39.65
CA GLN A 349 -60.33 9.63 -40.79
C GLN A 349 -59.57 10.20 -42.00
N THR A 350 -58.36 10.71 -41.82
CA THR A 350 -57.56 11.24 -42.95
C THR A 350 -56.93 10.12 -43.79
N ILE A 351 -56.68 8.94 -43.22
CA ILE A 351 -56.07 7.80 -43.94
C ILE A 351 -57.12 6.99 -44.72
N SER A 352 -58.39 6.89 -44.25
CA SER A 352 -59.45 6.25 -45.03
C SER A 352 -59.90 7.05 -46.26
N SER A 353 -59.81 8.39 -46.25
CA SER A 353 -60.19 9.20 -47.43
C SER A 353 -59.19 9.09 -48.59
N ILE A 354 -57.92 8.77 -48.33
CA ILE A 354 -56.90 8.59 -49.37
C ILE A 354 -56.97 7.17 -49.97
N LEU A 355 -57.44 6.17 -49.21
CA LEU A 355 -57.59 4.79 -49.67
C LEU A 355 -58.88 4.52 -50.48
N SER A 356 -59.88 5.42 -50.48
CA SER A 356 -61.10 5.28 -51.30
C SER A 356 -61.01 5.94 -52.68
N ASP A 357 -60.08 6.87 -52.90
CA ASP A 357 -59.99 7.62 -54.17
C ASP A 357 -59.19 6.88 -55.25
N GLU A 358 -58.50 5.78 -54.89
CA GLU A 358 -57.68 5.00 -55.81
C GLU A 358 -58.40 3.76 -56.40
N SER A 359 -59.63 3.48 -55.96
CA SER A 359 -60.45 2.37 -56.49
C SER A 359 -61.35 2.75 -57.68
N HIS A 360 -61.39 4.03 -58.09
CA HIS A 360 -62.31 4.52 -59.14
C HIS A 360 -61.64 5.04 -60.43
N ARG A 361 -60.38 4.69 -60.71
CA ARG A 361 -59.71 5.01 -61.99
C ARG A 361 -59.27 3.80 -62.81
N HIS A 362 -60.08 2.75 -62.84
CA HIS A 362 -60.03 1.75 -63.90
C HIS A 362 -61.46 1.35 -64.28
N PHE A 363 -61.98 1.94 -65.35
CA PHE A 363 -62.94 1.36 -66.30
C PHE A 363 -63.42 2.49 -67.23
N PHE A 364 -62.77 2.64 -68.38
CA PHE A 364 -63.40 2.94 -69.68
C PHE A 364 -62.33 2.72 -70.76
N CYS A 365 -62.70 1.92 -71.77
CA CYS A 365 -61.94 1.68 -73.00
C CYS A 365 -61.65 2.98 -73.75
#